data_AF-A0A4Q8QNX4-F1
#
_entry.id   AF-A0A4Q8QNX4-F1
#
_cell.length_a   1.000
_cell.length_b   1.000
_cell.length_c   1.000
_cell.angle_alpha   90.00
_cell.angle_beta   90.00
_cell.angle_gamma   90.00
#
_symmetry.space_group_name_H-M   'P 1'
#
loop_
_entity.id
_entity.type
_entity.pdbx_description
1 polymer ?
#
loop_
_entity_poly.entity_id
_entity_poly.type
_entity_poly.pdbx_seq_one_letter_code
_entity_poly.pdbx_strand_id
1 'polypeptide(L)' 'MAITRTVVVAGAGIGGLTASLALAAKGFRVVILEKAPRLEEVGAGLQLSPNASSILVGLGLEPRLAP' A
#
# COMPACT_ATOMS: atom_id res chain seq x y z
N MET A 1 -23.00 15.12 -10.78
CA MET A 1 -22.33 14.45 -9.65
C MET A 1 -21.57 13.25 -10.19
N ALA A 2 -20.23 13.31 -10.23
CA ALA A 2 -19.44 12.13 -10.59
C ALA A 2 -19.51 11.14 -9.41
N ILE A 3 -19.95 9.92 -9.66
CA ILE A 3 -19.89 8.84 -8.67
C ILE A 3 -18.41 8.61 -8.38
N THR A 4 -17.92 9.06 -7.23
CA THR A 4 -16.59 8.70 -6.73
C THR A 4 -16.52 7.18 -6.65
N ARG A 5 -15.79 6.55 -7.58
CA ARG A 5 -15.58 5.10 -7.62
C ARG A 5 -14.79 4.72 -6.37
N THR A 6 -15.51 4.22 -5.37
CA THR A 6 -14.91 3.78 -4.12
C THR A 6 -14.47 2.34 -4.28
N VAL A 7 -13.22 2.04 -3.91
CA VAL A 7 -12.66 0.69 -3.93
C VAL A 7 -12.43 0.23 -2.49
N VAL A 8 -12.92 -0.96 -2.16
CA VAL A 8 -12.68 -1.58 -0.86
C VAL A 8 -11.56 -2.60 -1.01
N VAL A 9 -10.55 -2.51 -0.15
CA VAL A 9 -9.43 -3.46 -0.06
C VAL A 9 -9.57 -4.22 1.27
N ALA A 10 -9.74 -5.54 1.18
CA ALA A 10 -9.79 -6.41 2.36
C ALA A 10 -8.37 -6.92 2.67
N GLY A 11 -7.78 -6.41 3.75
CA GLY A 11 -6.44 -6.71 4.23
C GLY A 11 -5.49 -5.51 4.13
N ALA A 12 -4.81 -5.21 5.23
CA ALA A 12 -3.80 -4.15 5.36
C ALA A 12 -2.36 -4.72 5.48
N GLY A 13 -2.10 -5.88 4.86
CA GLY A 13 -0.74 -6.36 4.64
C GLY A 13 -0.02 -5.58 3.53
N ILE A 14 1.25 -5.93 3.27
CA ILE A 14 2.13 -5.25 2.27
C ILE A 14 1.43 -5.10 0.92
N GLY A 15 0.82 -6.17 0.40
CA GLY A 15 0.10 -6.14 -0.89
C GLY A 15 -1.14 -5.23 -0.86
N GLY A 16 -1.93 -5.28 0.21
CA GLY A 16 -3.14 -4.47 0.36
C GLY A 16 -2.84 -2.98 0.49
N LEU A 17 -1.84 -2.62 1.29
CA LEU A 17 -1.38 -1.23 1.43
C LEU A 17 -0.77 -0.71 0.13
N THR A 18 0.07 -1.50 -0.54
CA THR A 18 0.68 -1.13 -1.83
C THR A 18 -0.39 -0.92 -2.91
N ALA A 19 -1.37 -1.84 -3.02
CA ALA A 19 -2.48 -1.69 -3.95
C ALA A 19 -3.33 -0.46 -3.63
N SER A 20 -3.57 -0.18 -2.35
CA SER A 20 -4.33 0.98 -1.90
C SER A 20 -3.63 2.29 -2.28
N LEU A 21 -2.30 2.37 -2.11
CA LEU A 21 -1.50 3.52 -2.57
C LEU A 21 -1.61 3.70 -4.09
N ALA A 22 -1.45 2.62 -4.87
CA ALA A 22 -1.53 2.67 -6.32
C ALA A 22 -2.92 3.09 -6.84
N LEU A 23 -4.00 2.66 -6.17
CA LEU A 23 -5.37 3.05 -6.47
C LEU A 23 -5.63 4.51 -6.07
N ALA A 24 -5.17 4.92 -4.89
CA ALA A 24 -5.31 6.31 -4.43
C ALA A 24 -4.56 7.28 -5.38
N ALA A 25 -3.38 6.92 -5.85
CA ALA A 25 -2.62 7.70 -6.83
C ALA A 25 -3.36 7.88 -8.17
N LYS A 26 -4.31 6.99 -8.50
CA LYS A 26 -5.18 7.08 -9.68
C LYS A 26 -6.50 7.83 -9.41
N GLY A 27 -6.66 8.43 -8.23
CA GLY A 27 -7.83 9.22 -7.87
C GLY A 27 -9.03 8.42 -7.36
N PHE A 28 -8.85 7.13 -7.06
CA PHE A 28 -9.91 6.34 -6.42
C PHE A 28 -9.99 6.67 -4.93
N ARG A 29 -11.22 6.72 -4.39
CA ARG A 29 -11.41 6.68 -2.94
C ARG A 29 -11.20 5.25 -2.47
N VAL A 30 -10.19 5.00 -1.65
CA VAL A 30 -9.87 3.65 -1.15
C VAL A 30 -10.29 3.51 0.31
N VAL A 31 -10.96 2.41 0.64
CA VAL A 31 -11.30 2.01 2.01
C VAL A 31 -10.61 0.68 2.29
N ILE A 32 -9.79 0.63 3.33
CA ILE A 32 -9.04 -0.57 3.72
C ILE A 32 -9.70 -1.16 4.96
N LEU A 33 -9.98 -2.47 4.94
CA LEU A 33 -10.55 -3.20 6.06
C LEU A 33 -9.56 -4.29 6.50
N GLU A 34 -9.06 -4.21 7.73
CA GLU A 34 -8.15 -5.21 8.31
C GLU A 34 -8.80 -5.89 9.51
N LYS A 35 -8.58 -7.20 9.63
CA LYS A 35 -9.06 -8.00 10.74
C LYS A 35 -8.23 -7.77 12.01
N ALA A 36 -6.92 -7.59 11.86
CA ALA A 36 -6.01 -7.33 12.96
C ALA A 36 -6.31 -5.97 13.62
N PRO A 37 -6.29 -5.90 14.97
CA PRO A 37 -6.56 -4.65 15.68
C PRO A 37 -5.44 -3.61 15.51
N ARG A 38 -4.26 -4.05 15.06
CA ARG A 38 -3.08 -3.22 14.79
C ARG A 38 -2.32 -3.79 13.60
N LEU A 39 -1.61 -2.90 12.90
CA LEU A 39 -0.64 -3.31 11.90
C LEU A 39 0.63 -3.76 12.62
N GLU A 40 0.92 -5.05 12.55
CA GLU A 40 2.13 -5.64 13.12
C GLU A 40 2.87 -6.39 12.02
N GLU A 41 4.18 -6.21 11.99
CA GLU A 41 5.04 -7.01 11.13
C GLU A 41 5.40 -8.31 11.86
N VAL A 42 5.57 -9.40 11.10
CA VAL A 42 5.97 -10.72 11.65
C VAL A 42 7.40 -10.70 12.21
N GLY A 43 8.11 -9.56 12.15
CA GLY A 43 9.46 -9.38 12.70
C GLY A 43 10.56 -10.04 11.86
N ALA A 44 10.24 -10.47 10.64
CA ALA A 44 11.21 -11.03 9.70
C ALA A 44 11.67 -9.96 8.71
N GLY A 45 12.98 -9.73 8.63
CA GLY A 45 13.55 -8.86 7.60
C GLY A 45 13.26 -9.42 6.21
N LEU A 46 12.66 -8.61 5.34
CA LEU A 46 12.37 -8.98 3.96
C LEU A 46 13.31 -8.21 3.02
N GLN A 47 14.01 -8.95 2.15
CA GLN A 47 14.76 -8.33 1.07
C GLN A 47 13.84 -8.00 -0.10
N LEU A 48 13.85 -6.73 -0.52
CA LEU A 48 13.17 -6.26 -1.72
C LEU A 48 14.14 -6.21 -2.89
N SER A 49 13.79 -6.85 -3.99
CA SER A 49 14.52 -6.75 -5.25
C SER A 49 14.32 -5.37 -5.91
N PRO A 50 15.24 -4.92 -6.78
CA PRO A 50 15.17 -3.58 -7.38
C PRO A 50 13.87 -3.24 -8.10
N ASN A 51 13.24 -4.24 -8.74
CA ASN A 51 11.95 -4.08 -9.41
C ASN A 51 10.81 -3.74 -8.43
N ALA A 52 10.80 -4.33 -7.23
CA ALA A 52 9.79 -4.04 -6.21
C ALA A 52 10.05 -2.69 -5.55
N SER A 53 11.30 -2.39 -5.20
CA SER A 53 11.69 -1.10 -4.62
C SER A 53 11.39 0.07 -5.56
N SER A 54 11.62 -0.09 -6.87
CA SER A 54 11.30 0.94 -7.87
C SER A 54 9.81 1.31 -7.88
N ILE A 55 8.91 0.34 -7.71
CA ILE A 55 7.47 0.61 -7.61
C ILE A 55 7.15 1.40 -6.35
N LEU A 56 7.71 1.02 -5.20
CA LEU A 56 7.47 1.73 -3.94
C LEU A 56 8.02 3.17 -3.97
N VAL A 57 9.18 3.38 -4.59
CA VAL A 57 9.73 4.72 -4.89
C VAL A 57 8.77 5.52 -5.76
N GLY A 58 8.24 4.92 -6.83
CA GLY A 58 7.23 5.56 -7.69
C GLY A 58 5.91 5.89 -6.97
N LEU A 59 5.63 5.23 -5.84
CA LEU A 59 4.51 5.53 -4.95
C LEU A 59 4.86 6.55 -3.84
N GLY A 60 6.05 7.15 -3.89
CA GLY A 60 6.49 8.21 -2.97
C GLY A 60 7.10 7.72 -1.65
N LEU A 61 7.45 6.44 -1.54
CA LEU A 61 8.01 5.87 -0.32
C LEU A 61 9.54 5.96 -0.22
N GLU A 62 10.21 6.54 -1.22
CA GLU A 62 11.67 6.70 -1.26
C GLU A 62 12.28 7.25 0.05
N PRO A 63 11.74 8.32 0.69
CA PRO A 63 12.34 8.86 1.91
C PRO A 63 12.30 7.91 3.11
N ARG A 64 11.48 6.86 3.04
CA ARG A 64 11.35 5.83 4.08
C ARG A 64 12.11 4.55 3.75
N LEU A 65 12.60 4.41 2.51
CA LEU A 65 13.36 3.26 2.01
C LEU A 65 14.84 3.57 1.83
N ALA A 66 15.20 4.85 1.74
CA ALA A 66 16.59 5.28 1.74
C ALA A 66 17.30 4.82 3.02
N PRO A 67 18.56 4.37 2.92
CA PRO A 67 19.34 3.90 4.07
C PRO A 67 19.64 4.98 5.11
#